data_AF-A0A972WQ96-F1
#
_entry.id   AF-A0A972WQ96-F1
#
_cell.length_a   1.000
_cell.length_b   1.000
_cell.length_c   1.000
_cell.angle_alpha   90.00
_cell.angle_beta   90.00
_cell.angle_gamma   90.00
#
_symmetry.space_group_name_H-M   'P 1'
#
loop_
_entity.id
_entity.type
_entity.pdbx_description
1 polymer ?
#
loop_
_entity_poly.entity_id
_entity_poly.type
_entity_poly.pdbx_seq_one_letter_code
_entity_poly.pdbx_strand_id
1 'polypeptide(L)'
;MAAAVNNASTTAAPSVADRIRDLVRNKNHAAVVALVEQNPAAGVDEPALFYHGGIAAYELGDLDTAEHFYKRQICLDPGGNGYRFLYKVHRDRTPKRPNPTLLYKALAISPSSQVIRSMLDAALRDPASAEPTSTRTEQSEGVDGGVNRWLLAAFLPVLLVFLSLVAGYISTVGQPLWWKVGAVLAGLFLPIILLEAYAFARLTGESGQLKAPARRLQQESNSYIGQITEEDGGDGKSFRRRSFAAALTPHPFLSYVNKPPENRDHPYYPNNYGLFNRSYPYERDPDSFHVLVTGGSVATQFAQMNRFGPRYLEEALNRLYRPPKGKQFLVFNGALGGWRYPQQVSISAMTASAMDAVVTLDGYNEASTMLRDGVLLEHPGSKFMLANPGLDNGYERMIGDWISAWIYEKSRRYWWFRNSNYYCMVSQKLRQAISGMLDAGNEKSYLISIFEMPKLGDDRRSEWATRRYTDYIRFLHGACKQVGMLSAHFLQPIPGLGKTLTEQEKSYPNPLGEGAAGLFTKMERALADMAAKERIPTASLINVFQDQTETIYSDWPHCALDRQTGESEGYRLIAEAVAIELGRMWGLAKRATKA
;
A
#
# COMPACT_ATOMS: atom_id res chain seq x y z
N MET A 1 69.66 30.16 3.43
CA MET A 1 68.79 31.34 3.44
C MET A 1 67.47 31.01 2.75
N ALA A 2 66.70 30.13 3.39
CA ALA A 2 65.38 29.70 2.98
C ALA A 2 64.49 29.80 4.23
N ALA A 3 63.55 30.73 4.22
CA ALA A 3 62.36 30.86 5.08
C ALA A 3 61.98 32.34 5.18
N ALA A 4 61.12 32.84 4.29
CA ALA A 4 60.30 34.05 4.53
C ALA A 4 59.35 34.38 3.35
N VAL A 5 58.62 33.43 2.76
CA VAL A 5 57.44 33.76 1.95
C VAL A 5 56.46 32.60 2.01
N ASN A 6 55.37 32.75 2.78
CA ASN A 6 54.05 32.11 2.64
C ASN A 6 53.38 32.00 4.01
N ASN A 7 52.80 33.11 4.46
CA ASN A 7 51.73 33.12 5.48
C ASN A 7 50.79 34.32 5.18
N ALA A 8 50.31 34.40 3.94
CA ALA A 8 49.10 35.15 3.66
C ALA A 8 47.93 34.20 3.95
N SER A 9 47.38 34.30 5.16
CA SER A 9 46.11 33.67 5.53
C SER A 9 45.03 34.18 4.58
N THR A 10 44.71 33.39 3.55
CA THR A 10 43.51 33.62 2.76
C THR A 10 42.34 33.25 3.65
N THR A 11 41.78 34.25 4.33
CA THR A 11 40.49 34.10 5.01
C THR A 11 39.48 33.68 3.96
N ALA A 12 39.10 32.40 3.98
CA ALA A 12 38.06 31.89 3.10
C ALA A 12 36.83 32.77 3.24
N ALA A 13 36.25 33.18 2.11
CA ALA A 13 35.03 33.98 2.13
C ALA A 13 33.97 33.24 2.97
N PRO A 14 33.24 33.93 3.86
CA PRO A 14 32.22 33.30 4.69
C PRO A 14 31.19 32.58 3.81
N SER A 15 30.77 31.40 4.26
CA SER A 15 29.77 30.61 3.53
C SER A 15 28.45 31.38 3.40
N VAL A 16 27.58 30.98 2.45
CA VAL A 16 26.25 31.59 2.32
C VAL A 16 25.46 31.46 3.63
N ALA A 17 25.61 30.34 4.33
CA ALA A 17 25.01 30.11 5.64
C ALA A 17 25.55 31.08 6.71
N ASP A 18 26.86 31.35 6.75
CA ASP A 18 27.47 32.33 7.66
C ASP A 18 26.93 33.74 7.39
N ARG A 19 26.86 34.12 6.12
CA ARG A 19 26.33 35.42 5.70
C ARG A 19 24.87 35.58 6.09
N ILE A 20 24.04 34.54 5.91
CA ILE A 20 22.64 34.57 6.35
C ILE A 20 22.55 34.68 7.87
N ARG A 21 23.35 33.93 8.64
CA ARG A 21 23.36 34.02 10.10
C ARG A 21 23.71 35.43 10.58
N ASP A 22 24.70 36.07 9.95
CA ASP A 22 25.06 37.45 10.25
C ASP A 22 23.96 38.44 9.87
N LEU A 23 23.33 38.29 8.71
CA LEU A 23 22.22 39.15 8.29
C LEU A 23 20.99 38.99 9.19
N VAL A 24 20.67 37.76 9.62
CA VAL A 24 19.61 37.47 10.60
C VAL A 24 19.93 38.11 11.95
N ARG A 25 21.19 37.99 12.43
CA ARG A 25 21.63 38.63 13.68
C ARG A 25 21.49 40.16 13.62
N ASN A 26 21.76 40.74 12.46
CA ASN A 26 21.63 42.16 12.21
C ASN A 26 20.21 42.61 11.80
N LYS A 27 19.22 41.70 11.83
CA LYS A 27 17.82 41.93 11.43
C LYS A 27 17.65 42.53 10.02
N ASN A 28 18.59 42.25 9.12
CA ASN A 28 18.51 42.71 7.73
C ASN A 28 17.72 41.71 6.88
N HIS A 29 16.41 41.66 7.11
CA HIS A 29 15.51 40.67 6.50
C HIS A 29 15.48 40.75 4.97
N ALA A 30 15.53 41.96 4.39
CA ALA A 30 15.55 42.13 2.94
C ALA A 30 16.79 41.50 2.30
N ALA A 31 17.97 41.66 2.93
CA ALA A 31 19.19 41.04 2.45
C ALA A 31 19.18 39.51 2.62
N VAL A 32 18.52 38.97 3.65
CA VAL A 32 18.35 37.52 3.82
C VAL A 32 17.51 36.94 2.67
N VAL A 33 16.36 37.56 2.36
CA VAL A 33 15.48 37.12 1.27
C VAL A 33 16.22 37.16 -0.06
N ALA A 34 16.84 38.30 -0.40
CA ALA A 34 17.59 38.44 -1.65
C ALA A 34 18.74 37.43 -1.76
N LEU A 35 19.44 37.14 -0.66
CA LEU A 35 20.53 36.17 -0.65
C LEU A 35 20.02 34.74 -0.85
N VAL A 36 18.87 34.36 -0.27
CA VAL A 36 18.24 33.05 -0.48
C VAL A 36 17.75 32.90 -1.93
N GLU A 37 17.13 33.93 -2.50
CA GLU A 37 16.63 33.94 -3.89
C GLU A 37 17.75 33.91 -4.94
N GLN A 38 18.87 34.59 -4.68
CA GLN A 38 20.03 34.59 -5.58
C GLN A 38 20.81 33.27 -5.55
N ASN A 39 20.55 32.44 -4.54
CA ASN A 39 21.29 31.21 -4.30
C ASN A 39 20.37 29.99 -4.15
N PRO A 40 19.45 29.73 -5.10
CA PRO A 40 18.52 28.60 -5.00
C PRO A 40 19.24 27.24 -5.06
N ALA A 41 20.52 27.24 -5.45
CA ALA A 41 21.39 26.07 -5.56
C ALA A 41 22.58 26.07 -4.57
N ALA A 42 22.80 27.13 -3.77
CA ALA A 42 23.91 27.14 -2.81
C ALA A 42 23.53 26.27 -1.61
N GLY A 43 23.89 24.99 -1.71
CA GLY A 43 23.53 23.98 -0.71
C GLY A 43 22.07 23.56 -0.85
N VAL A 44 21.80 22.72 -1.85
CA VAL A 44 20.49 22.06 -2.06
C VAL A 44 19.99 21.32 -0.80
N ASP A 45 20.85 21.14 0.20
CA ASP A 45 20.60 20.36 1.43
C ASP A 45 20.61 21.17 2.74
N GLU A 46 20.44 22.50 2.72
CA GLU A 46 20.35 23.28 3.97
C GLU A 46 18.92 23.78 4.27
N PRO A 47 18.10 22.98 4.99
CA PRO A 47 16.79 23.42 5.49
C PRO A 47 16.84 24.72 6.29
N ALA A 48 17.97 25.00 6.96
CA ALA A 48 18.18 26.23 7.72
C ALA A 48 18.13 27.49 6.86
N LEU A 49 18.61 27.42 5.61
CA LEU A 49 18.59 28.53 4.65
C LEU A 49 17.15 28.98 4.38
N PHE A 50 16.31 28.04 3.96
CA PHE A 50 14.89 28.27 3.68
C PHE A 50 14.10 28.62 4.95
N TYR A 51 14.46 28.05 6.10
CA TYR A 51 13.86 28.43 7.38
C TYR A 51 14.08 29.92 7.71
N HIS A 52 15.33 30.39 7.60
CA HIS A 52 15.68 31.79 7.86
C HIS A 52 15.13 32.74 6.79
N GLY A 53 15.14 32.32 5.53
CA GLY A 53 14.46 33.04 4.44
C GLY A 53 12.97 33.22 4.72
N GLY A 54 12.28 32.15 5.14
CA GLY A 54 10.86 32.19 5.49
C GLY A 54 10.56 33.14 6.64
N ILE A 55 11.40 33.14 7.70
CA ILE A 55 11.27 34.10 8.81
C ILE A 55 11.46 35.53 8.31
N ALA A 56 12.50 35.78 7.51
CA ALA A 56 12.79 37.12 7.00
C ALA A 56 11.66 37.66 6.12
N ALA A 57 11.13 36.85 5.19
CA ALA A 57 9.99 37.22 4.36
C ALA A 57 8.73 37.49 5.19
N TYR A 58 8.48 36.65 6.20
CA TYR A 58 7.35 36.83 7.10
C TYR A 58 7.44 38.15 7.89
N GLU A 59 8.62 38.49 8.43
CA GLU A 59 8.83 39.76 9.16
C GLU A 59 8.74 41.00 8.26
N LEU A 60 8.96 40.85 6.95
CA LEU A 60 8.71 41.90 5.95
C LEU A 60 7.23 42.04 5.55
N GLY A 61 6.36 41.15 6.04
CA GLY A 61 4.96 41.07 5.63
C GLY A 61 4.73 40.39 4.28
N ASP A 62 5.78 39.83 3.67
CA ASP A 62 5.69 39.08 2.41
C ASP A 62 5.30 37.62 2.69
N LEU A 63 4.00 37.40 2.86
CA LEU A 63 3.44 36.10 3.21
C LEU A 63 3.57 35.06 2.08
N ASP A 64 3.59 35.49 0.81
CA ASP A 64 3.75 34.60 -0.35
C ASP A 64 5.15 33.99 -0.39
N THR A 65 6.16 34.84 -0.24
CA THR A 65 7.57 34.41 -0.20
C THR A 65 7.85 33.59 1.06
N ALA A 66 7.26 33.96 2.20
CA ALA A 66 7.35 33.17 3.43
C ALA A 66 6.78 31.75 3.25
N GLU A 67 5.58 31.63 2.66
CA GLU A 67 4.97 30.33 2.35
C GLU A 67 5.84 29.50 1.41
N HIS A 68 6.38 30.11 0.35
CA HIS A 68 7.28 29.44 -0.58
C HIS A 68 8.51 28.85 0.13
N PHE A 69 9.18 29.64 0.97
CA PHE A 69 10.35 29.20 1.70
C PHE A 69 10.04 28.13 2.75
N TYR A 70 8.94 28.24 3.50
CA TYR A 70 8.58 27.17 4.44
C TYR A 70 8.20 25.87 3.75
N LYS A 71 7.53 25.92 2.58
CA LYS A 71 7.26 24.72 1.76
C LYS A 71 8.56 24.07 1.30
N ARG A 72 9.53 24.86 0.83
CA ARG A 72 10.88 24.37 0.48
C ARG A 72 11.59 23.74 1.68
N GLN A 73 11.57 24.39 2.85
CA GLN A 73 12.16 23.85 4.07
C GLN A 73 11.53 22.52 4.45
N ILE A 74 10.20 22.40 4.39
CA ILE A 74 9.47 21.17 4.69
C ILE A 74 9.85 20.03 3.74
N CYS A 75 10.10 20.33 2.47
CA CYS A 75 10.56 19.31 1.51
C CYS A 75 11.96 18.78 1.86
N LEU A 76 12.83 19.62 2.42
CA LEU A 76 14.22 19.26 2.77
C LEU A 76 14.35 18.65 4.18
N ASP A 77 13.59 19.16 5.14
CA ASP A 77 13.51 18.67 6.52
C ASP A 77 12.05 18.67 6.99
N PRO A 78 11.31 17.59 6.67
CA PRO A 78 9.91 17.45 7.06
C PRO A 78 9.69 17.33 8.57
N GLY A 79 10.74 17.06 9.36
CA GLY A 79 10.68 17.01 10.82
C GLY A 79 10.92 18.36 11.49
N GLY A 80 11.41 19.35 10.75
CA GLY A 80 11.78 20.66 11.25
C GLY A 80 10.61 21.60 11.55
N ASN A 81 10.94 22.86 11.84
CA ASN A 81 9.98 23.85 12.28
C ASN A 81 9.13 24.47 11.14
N GLY A 82 9.34 24.14 9.86
CA GLY A 82 8.64 24.83 8.76
C GLY A 82 7.12 24.73 8.85
N TYR A 83 6.57 23.60 9.29
CA TYR A 83 5.12 23.47 9.48
C TYR A 83 4.55 24.46 10.49
N ARG A 84 5.31 24.78 11.55
CA ARG A 84 4.89 25.75 12.56
C ARG A 84 4.71 27.13 11.97
N PHE A 85 5.67 27.55 11.15
CA PHE A 85 5.63 28.89 10.57
C PHE A 85 4.74 28.97 9.33
N LEU A 86 4.64 27.90 8.53
CA LEU A 86 3.67 27.81 7.44
C LEU A 86 2.23 27.92 7.99
N TYR A 87 1.93 27.27 9.11
CA TYR A 87 0.65 27.45 9.79
C TYR A 87 0.43 28.91 10.23
N LYS A 88 1.47 29.58 10.76
CA LYS A 88 1.42 31.00 11.13
C LYS A 88 1.10 31.89 9.91
N VAL A 89 1.77 31.66 8.78
CA VAL A 89 1.51 32.36 7.51
C VAL A 89 0.05 32.20 7.08
N HIS A 90 -0.48 30.98 7.07
CA HIS A 90 -1.88 30.75 6.68
C HIS A 90 -2.90 31.39 7.63
N ARG A 91 -2.61 31.35 8.93
CA ARG A 91 -3.44 31.99 9.95
C ARG A 91 -3.51 33.50 9.72
N ASP A 92 -2.38 34.14 9.44
CA ASP A 92 -2.33 35.59 9.32
C ASP A 92 -2.85 36.07 7.95
N ARG A 93 -2.70 35.26 6.89
CA ARG A 93 -3.35 35.49 5.59
C ARG A 93 -4.87 35.36 5.66
N THR A 94 -5.36 34.47 6.52
CA THR A 94 -6.79 34.18 6.65
C THR A 94 -7.18 34.27 8.13
N PRO A 95 -7.23 35.50 8.70
CA PRO A 95 -7.36 35.71 10.15
C PRO A 95 -8.56 35.02 10.77
N LYS A 96 -9.58 34.73 9.95
CA LYS A 96 -10.81 34.15 10.43
C LYS A 96 -10.72 32.65 10.71
N ARG A 97 -9.87 31.87 10.03
CA ARG A 97 -9.90 30.38 10.10
C ARG A 97 -8.61 29.71 9.61
N PRO A 98 -7.61 29.44 10.46
CA PRO A 98 -6.50 28.58 10.05
C PRO A 98 -6.99 27.13 9.89
N ASN A 99 -6.80 26.55 8.71
CA ASN A 99 -7.20 25.17 8.44
C ASN A 99 -6.23 24.19 9.15
N PRO A 100 -6.68 23.37 10.12
CA PRO A 100 -5.83 22.42 10.83
C PRO A 100 -5.30 21.29 9.92
N THR A 101 -5.83 21.11 8.70
CA THR A 101 -5.34 20.14 7.71
C THR A 101 -3.83 20.22 7.52
N LEU A 102 -3.24 21.42 7.57
CA LEU A 102 -1.79 21.57 7.40
C LEU A 102 -0.99 20.93 8.55
N LEU A 103 -1.52 21.00 9.78
CA LEU A 103 -0.94 20.36 10.97
C LEU A 103 -1.17 18.84 10.97
N TYR A 104 -2.31 18.38 10.45
CA TYR A 104 -2.54 16.94 10.23
C TYR A 104 -1.57 16.35 9.21
N LYS A 105 -1.30 17.05 8.09
CA LYS A 105 -0.29 16.67 7.10
C LYS A 105 1.11 16.61 7.72
N ALA A 106 1.44 17.59 8.57
CA ALA A 106 2.69 17.63 9.31
C ALA A 106 2.83 16.42 10.27
N LEU A 107 1.77 16.10 11.02
CA LEU A 107 1.78 15.02 12.00
C LEU A 107 1.86 13.65 11.35
N ALA A 108 1.28 13.49 10.15
CA ALA A 108 1.43 12.29 9.36
C ALA A 108 2.89 12.02 8.96
N ILE A 109 3.64 13.08 8.65
CA ILE A 109 5.04 12.97 8.23
C ILE A 109 5.98 12.82 9.44
N SER A 110 5.70 13.52 10.54
CA SER A 110 6.46 13.41 11.79
C SER A 110 5.55 13.11 13.00
N PRO A 111 5.11 11.83 13.15
CA PRO A 111 4.14 11.46 14.19
C PRO A 111 4.62 11.67 15.62
N SER A 112 5.95 11.68 15.83
CA SER A 112 6.58 11.90 17.14
C SER A 112 6.78 13.37 17.48
N SER A 113 6.50 14.32 16.58
CA SER A 113 6.71 15.74 16.83
C SER A 113 5.75 16.29 17.88
N GLN A 114 6.26 16.53 19.08
CA GLN A 114 5.50 17.17 20.16
C GLN A 114 5.09 18.61 19.81
N VAL A 115 5.90 19.30 19.01
CA VAL A 115 5.61 20.66 18.53
C VAL A 115 4.37 20.65 17.64
N ILE A 116 4.29 19.75 16.65
CA ILE A 116 3.12 19.66 15.76
C ILE A 116 1.87 19.26 16.56
N ARG A 117 1.99 18.31 17.50
CA ARG A 117 0.88 17.90 18.37
C ARG A 117 0.34 19.05 19.22
N SER A 118 1.22 19.78 19.91
CA SER A 118 0.80 20.93 20.72
C SER A 118 0.14 22.04 19.90
N MET A 119 0.61 22.27 18.67
CA MET A 119 -0.03 23.22 17.76
C MET A 119 -1.40 22.75 17.29
N LEU A 120 -1.54 21.47 16.98
CA LEU A 120 -2.82 20.88 16.59
C LEU A 120 -3.81 20.95 17.75
N ASP A 121 -3.37 20.62 18.97
CA ASP A 121 -4.19 20.74 20.18
C ASP A 121 -4.61 22.20 20.43
N ALA A 122 -3.71 23.17 20.21
CA ALA A 122 -4.04 24.59 20.32
C ALA A 122 -5.04 25.03 19.24
N ALA A 123 -4.85 24.59 17.99
CA ALA A 123 -5.76 24.88 16.88
C ALA A 123 -7.16 24.31 17.11
N LEU A 124 -7.26 23.09 17.67
CA LEU A 124 -8.53 22.42 17.97
C LEU A 124 -9.25 22.98 19.19
N ARG A 125 -8.52 23.63 20.12
CA ARG A 125 -9.10 24.30 21.29
C ARG A 125 -9.60 25.70 21.00
N ASP A 126 -9.21 26.30 19.88
CA ASP A 126 -9.72 27.61 19.46
C ASP A 126 -11.20 27.47 19.09
N PRO A 127 -12.14 28.10 19.82
CA PRO A 127 -13.57 27.99 19.54
C PRO A 127 -13.95 28.49 18.14
N ALA A 128 -13.11 29.32 17.50
CA ALA A 128 -13.30 29.72 16.10
C ALA A 128 -13.11 28.57 15.09
N SER A 129 -12.51 27.45 15.51
CA SER A 129 -12.30 26.25 14.67
C SER A 129 -13.48 25.26 14.69
N ALA A 130 -14.45 25.43 15.60
CA ALA A 130 -15.48 24.44 15.92
C ALA A 130 -16.84 24.61 15.20
N GLU A 131 -17.05 25.67 14.40
CA GLU A 131 -18.29 25.82 13.62
C GLU A 131 -18.23 25.08 12.27
N PRO A 132 -19.18 24.19 11.95
CA PRO A 132 -19.21 23.50 10.67
C PRO A 132 -19.46 24.49 9.53
N THR A 133 -18.67 24.41 8.47
CA THR A 133 -18.93 25.07 7.19
C THR A 133 -20.18 24.46 6.54
N SER A 134 -21.38 25.00 6.84
CA SER A 134 -22.60 24.76 6.05
C SER A 134 -23.22 26.08 5.58
N THR A 135 -22.51 26.78 4.71
CA THR A 135 -23.09 27.75 3.77
C THR A 135 -22.42 27.56 2.42
N ARG A 136 -22.61 26.36 1.84
CA ARG A 136 -22.38 26.12 0.41
C ARG A 136 -23.77 26.14 -0.24
N THR A 137 -23.93 27.09 -1.16
CA THR A 137 -25.09 27.28 -2.02
C THR A 137 -25.60 25.95 -2.58
N GLU A 138 -26.91 25.78 -2.44
CA GLU A 138 -27.73 24.68 -2.95
C GLU A 138 -27.50 24.46 -4.45
N GLN A 139 -26.67 23.48 -4.82
CA GLN A 139 -26.76 22.82 -6.13
C GLN A 139 -25.98 21.49 -6.21
N SER A 140 -25.82 20.79 -5.09
CA SER A 140 -25.41 19.38 -5.10
C SER A 140 -26.49 18.53 -4.43
N GLU A 141 -27.57 18.28 -5.15
CA GLU A 141 -28.40 17.10 -4.88
C GLU A 141 -27.54 15.86 -5.13
N GLY A 142 -27.41 14.98 -4.14
CA GLY A 142 -27.02 13.59 -4.38
C GLY A 142 -25.89 12.98 -3.54
N VAL A 143 -25.21 13.72 -2.65
CA VAL A 143 -24.27 13.10 -1.70
C VAL A 143 -24.75 13.35 -0.28
N ASP A 144 -25.73 12.54 0.10
CA ASP A 144 -26.45 12.60 1.38
C ASP A 144 -25.52 12.44 2.59
N GLY A 145 -25.82 13.20 3.65
CA GLY A 145 -25.33 13.00 5.02
C GLY A 145 -25.86 11.70 5.67
N GLY A 146 -25.93 10.62 4.90
CA GLY A 146 -26.52 9.34 5.26
C GLY A 146 -25.84 8.67 6.44
N VAL A 147 -24.52 8.81 6.60
CA VAL A 147 -23.79 8.14 7.69
C VAL A 147 -24.19 8.70 9.07
N ASN A 148 -24.31 10.03 9.20
CA ASN A 148 -24.73 10.65 10.47
C ASN A 148 -26.21 10.40 10.78
N ARG A 149 -27.09 10.45 9.77
CA ARG A 149 -28.52 10.15 9.96
C ARG A 149 -28.76 8.69 10.34
N TRP A 150 -27.98 7.74 9.80
CA TRP A 150 -28.11 6.32 10.14
C TRP A 150 -27.58 6.00 11.54
N LEU A 151 -26.43 6.57 11.93
CA LEU A 151 -25.91 6.43 13.28
C LEU A 151 -26.86 7.04 14.30
N LEU A 152 -27.38 8.25 14.06
CA LEU A 152 -28.41 8.86 14.91
C LEU A 152 -29.70 8.02 14.93
N ALA A 153 -30.20 7.54 13.79
CA ALA A 153 -31.42 6.72 13.74
C ALA A 153 -31.27 5.36 14.44
N ALA A 154 -30.07 4.78 14.45
CA ALA A 154 -29.80 3.52 15.14
C ALA A 154 -29.54 3.71 16.65
N PHE A 155 -28.84 4.79 17.03
CA PHE A 155 -28.39 5.01 18.41
C PHE A 155 -29.44 5.75 19.26
N LEU A 156 -30.23 6.65 18.66
CA LEU A 156 -31.21 7.46 19.36
C LEU A 156 -32.34 6.63 20.00
N PRO A 157 -32.94 5.62 19.35
CA PRO A 157 -33.95 4.78 20.00
C PRO A 157 -33.38 3.98 21.18
N VAL A 158 -32.15 3.47 21.03
CA VAL A 158 -31.44 2.75 22.09
C VAL A 158 -31.14 3.66 23.28
N LEU A 159 -30.63 4.86 23.01
CA LEU A 159 -30.33 5.86 24.04
C LEU A 159 -31.61 6.34 24.75
N LEU A 160 -32.70 6.56 24.01
CA LEU A 160 -33.98 6.97 24.57
C LEU A 160 -34.60 5.88 25.44
N VAL A 161 -34.50 4.60 25.04
CA VAL A 161 -34.92 3.47 25.87
C VAL A 161 -34.06 3.39 27.13
N PHE A 162 -32.74 3.54 27.01
CA PHE A 162 -31.83 3.57 28.16
C PHE A 162 -32.15 4.71 29.13
N LEU A 163 -32.30 5.94 28.64
CA LEU A 163 -32.65 7.10 29.44
C LEU A 163 -34.03 6.96 30.09
N SER A 164 -35.00 6.36 29.39
CA SER A 164 -36.33 6.08 29.95
C SER A 164 -36.28 5.03 31.06
N LEU A 165 -35.45 3.99 30.91
CA LEU A 165 -35.22 2.98 31.95
C LEU A 165 -34.48 3.57 33.16
N VAL A 166 -33.49 4.45 32.94
CA VAL A 166 -32.77 5.15 34.01
C VAL A 166 -33.67 6.18 34.73
N ALA A 167 -34.52 6.90 34.00
CA ALA A 167 -35.50 7.80 34.60
C ALA A 167 -36.55 7.04 35.42
N GLY A 168 -37.06 5.93 34.89
CA GLY A 168 -37.93 5.01 35.64
C GLY A 168 -37.25 4.44 36.89
N TYR A 169 -35.97 4.10 36.79
CA TYR A 169 -35.13 3.63 37.91
C TYR A 169 -35.02 4.64 39.05
N ILE A 170 -34.76 5.92 38.73
CA ILE A 170 -34.66 7.01 39.74
C ILE A 170 -35.99 7.20 40.49
N SER A 171 -37.13 6.92 39.82
CA SER A 171 -38.46 7.14 40.40
C SER A 171 -38.97 6.02 41.33
N THR A 172 -38.28 4.87 41.43
CA THR A 172 -38.73 3.74 42.26
C THR A 172 -38.20 3.79 43.71
N VAL A 173 -38.93 4.53 44.55
CA VAL A 173 -38.73 4.55 46.01
C VAL A 173 -39.24 3.22 46.60
N GLY A 174 -38.38 2.49 47.34
CA GLY A 174 -38.77 1.28 48.09
C GLY A 174 -38.29 -0.09 47.56
N GLN A 175 -37.69 -0.16 46.37
CA GLN A 175 -37.17 -1.44 45.83
C GLN A 175 -35.79 -1.82 46.41
N PRO A 176 -35.52 -3.13 46.64
CA PRO A 176 -34.24 -3.60 47.16
C PRO A 176 -33.09 -3.35 46.16
N LEU A 177 -31.88 -3.15 46.67
CA LEU A 177 -30.69 -2.77 45.87
C LEU A 177 -30.39 -3.74 44.72
N TRP A 178 -30.62 -5.04 44.90
CA TRP A 178 -30.35 -6.04 43.85
C TRP A 178 -31.29 -5.88 42.64
N TRP A 179 -32.55 -5.47 42.85
CA TRP A 179 -33.50 -5.18 41.77
C TRP A 179 -33.04 -3.96 40.96
N LYS A 180 -32.59 -2.93 41.68
CA LYS A 180 -32.00 -1.72 41.10
C LYS A 180 -30.78 -2.05 40.23
N VAL A 181 -29.84 -2.82 40.76
CA VAL A 181 -28.67 -3.27 40.00
C VAL A 181 -29.11 -4.09 38.77
N GLY A 182 -30.05 -5.02 38.91
CA GLY A 182 -30.58 -5.81 37.80
C GLY A 182 -31.19 -4.97 36.69
N ALA A 183 -31.98 -3.95 37.02
CA ALA A 183 -32.61 -3.06 36.05
C ALA A 183 -31.59 -2.21 35.27
N VAL A 184 -30.55 -1.69 35.93
CA VAL A 184 -29.46 -0.95 35.27
C VAL A 184 -28.66 -1.86 34.35
N LEU A 185 -28.32 -3.07 34.82
CA LEU A 185 -27.63 -4.06 33.98
C LEU A 185 -28.50 -4.44 32.77
N ALA A 186 -29.80 -4.67 32.95
CA ALA A 186 -30.71 -4.95 31.85
C ALA A 186 -30.78 -3.78 30.84
N GLY A 187 -30.87 -2.54 31.33
CA GLY A 187 -30.87 -1.34 30.49
C GLY A 187 -29.58 -1.16 29.69
N LEU A 188 -28.43 -1.58 30.23
CA LEU A 188 -27.13 -1.52 29.54
C LEU A 188 -26.94 -2.68 28.54
N PHE A 189 -27.27 -3.92 28.95
CA PHE A 189 -26.95 -5.11 28.16
C PHE A 189 -28.01 -5.43 27.10
N LEU A 190 -29.30 -5.15 27.34
CA LEU A 190 -30.35 -5.47 26.38
C LEU A 190 -30.13 -4.78 25.02
N PRO A 191 -29.80 -3.48 24.94
CA PRO A 191 -29.55 -2.86 23.64
C PRO A 191 -28.32 -3.42 22.93
N ILE A 192 -27.27 -3.79 23.67
CA ILE A 192 -26.08 -4.43 23.10
C ILE A 192 -26.46 -5.78 22.48
N ILE A 193 -27.24 -6.59 23.19
CA ILE A 193 -27.73 -7.89 22.68
C ILE A 193 -28.58 -7.69 21.43
N LEU A 194 -29.49 -6.70 21.43
CA LEU A 194 -30.34 -6.41 20.27
C LEU A 194 -29.54 -5.94 19.06
N LEU A 195 -28.54 -5.08 19.26
CA LEU A 195 -27.63 -4.64 18.18
C LEU A 195 -26.80 -5.79 17.62
N GLU A 196 -26.30 -6.67 18.48
CA GLU A 196 -25.58 -7.88 18.06
C GLU A 196 -26.47 -8.85 17.27
N ALA A 197 -27.69 -9.10 17.76
CA ALA A 197 -28.66 -9.95 17.07
C ALA A 197 -29.05 -9.38 15.71
N TYR A 198 -29.29 -8.07 15.63
CA TYR A 198 -29.57 -7.38 14.37
C TYR A 198 -28.40 -7.49 13.39
N ALA A 199 -27.18 -7.16 13.84
CA ALA A 199 -26.00 -7.23 12.99
C ALA A 199 -25.70 -8.67 12.53
N PHE A 200 -25.89 -9.65 13.42
CA PHE A 200 -25.78 -11.07 13.08
C PHE A 200 -26.79 -11.48 12.01
N ALA A 201 -28.07 -11.15 12.19
CA ALA A 201 -29.12 -11.46 11.22
C ALA A 201 -28.84 -10.78 9.87
N ARG A 202 -28.45 -9.50 9.88
CA ARG A 202 -28.14 -8.73 8.67
C ARG A 202 -26.95 -9.31 7.92
N LEU A 203 -25.82 -9.49 8.58
CA LEU A 203 -24.61 -10.01 7.95
C LEU A 203 -24.79 -11.45 7.46
N THR A 204 -25.56 -12.26 8.17
CA THR A 204 -25.89 -13.64 7.75
C THR A 204 -26.84 -13.65 6.56
N GLY A 205 -27.82 -12.74 6.53
CA GLY A 205 -28.70 -12.54 5.38
C GLY A 205 -27.95 -12.04 4.13
N GLU A 206 -26.99 -11.13 4.30
CA GLU A 206 -26.14 -10.65 3.20
C GLU A 206 -25.20 -11.76 2.67
N SER A 207 -24.61 -12.57 3.56
CA SER A 207 -23.64 -13.59 3.15
C SER A 207 -24.25 -14.96 2.82
N GLY A 208 -25.53 -15.19 3.13
CA GLY A 208 -26.18 -16.50 3.04
C GLY A 208 -25.55 -17.60 3.90
N GLN A 209 -24.65 -17.23 4.82
CA GLN A 209 -23.80 -18.16 5.56
C GLN A 209 -23.59 -17.69 7.01
N LEU A 210 -23.70 -18.62 7.95
CA LEU A 210 -23.35 -18.40 9.36
C LEU A 210 -21.82 -18.36 9.51
N LYS A 211 -21.28 -17.15 9.68
CA LYS A 211 -19.84 -16.94 9.85
C LYS A 211 -19.57 -16.16 11.14
N ALA A 212 -18.54 -16.57 11.87
CA ALA A 212 -18.04 -15.80 13.00
C ALA A 212 -17.51 -14.42 12.53
N PRO A 213 -17.72 -13.33 13.30
CA PRO A 213 -17.26 -11.98 12.93
C PRO A 213 -15.76 -11.89 12.61
N ALA A 214 -14.93 -12.55 13.42
CA ALA A 214 -13.49 -12.63 13.19
C ALA A 214 -13.14 -13.22 11.82
N ARG A 215 -13.88 -14.27 11.40
CA ARG A 215 -13.68 -14.91 10.09
C ARG A 215 -14.10 -13.99 8.95
N ARG A 216 -15.19 -13.23 9.11
CA ARG A 216 -15.64 -12.22 8.12
C ARG A 216 -14.58 -11.14 7.92
N LEU A 217 -14.09 -10.54 9.01
CA LEU A 217 -13.03 -9.51 8.94
C LEU A 217 -11.72 -10.04 8.34
N GLN A 218 -11.41 -11.32 8.56
CA GLN A 218 -10.25 -11.97 7.97
C GLN A 218 -10.43 -12.26 6.48
N GLN A 219 -11.61 -12.70 6.04
CA GLN A 219 -11.92 -12.97 4.62
C GLN A 219 -11.90 -11.71 3.76
N GLU A 220 -12.18 -10.55 4.35
CA GLU A 220 -12.02 -9.26 3.66
C GLU A 220 -10.57 -8.78 3.56
N SER A 221 -9.69 -9.35 4.38
CA SER A 221 -8.28 -8.96 4.35
C SER A 221 -7.56 -9.72 3.24
N ASN A 222 -6.98 -8.97 2.32
CA ASN A 222 -6.02 -9.48 1.35
C ASN A 222 -4.89 -10.21 2.09
N SER A 223 -4.69 -11.50 1.83
CA SER A 223 -3.80 -12.37 2.60
C SER A 223 -2.34 -11.93 2.50
N TYR A 224 -1.94 -11.37 1.37
CA TYR A 224 -0.64 -10.75 1.16
C TYR A 224 -0.42 -9.52 2.05
N ILE A 225 -1.39 -8.59 2.10
CA ILE A 225 -1.32 -7.45 3.03
C ILE A 225 -1.28 -7.97 4.48
N GLY A 226 -2.06 -9.02 4.76
CA GLY A 226 -1.99 -9.87 5.94
C GLY A 226 -0.57 -10.06 6.46
N GLN A 227 0.26 -10.70 5.64
CA GLN A 227 1.62 -11.14 5.97
C GLN A 227 2.60 -9.98 6.17
N ILE A 228 2.52 -8.92 5.36
CA ILE A 228 3.50 -7.81 5.43
C ILE A 228 3.29 -6.95 6.67
N THR A 229 2.05 -6.84 7.10
CA THR A 229 1.67 -5.92 8.17
C THR A 229 1.70 -6.58 9.55
N GLU A 230 1.69 -7.91 9.62
CA GLU A 230 1.89 -8.66 10.87
C GLU A 230 3.37 -8.55 11.27
N GLU A 231 3.69 -7.71 12.27
CA GLU A 231 5.00 -7.77 12.94
C GLU A 231 4.87 -8.68 14.17
N ASP A 232 5.74 -9.69 14.25
CA ASP A 232 5.98 -10.41 15.50
C ASP A 232 6.60 -9.41 16.49
N GLY A 233 5.89 -9.06 17.58
CA GLY A 233 6.41 -8.13 18.59
C GLY A 233 7.53 -8.70 19.47
N GLY A 234 8.25 -9.72 18.99
CA GLY A 234 9.45 -10.30 19.60
C GLY A 234 9.23 -11.08 20.91
N ASP A 235 8.14 -10.82 21.63
CA ASP A 235 7.79 -11.42 22.92
C ASP A 235 6.81 -12.60 22.80
N GLY A 236 6.43 -12.98 21.56
CA GLY A 236 5.44 -14.00 21.25
C GLY A 236 4.02 -13.69 21.77
N LYS A 237 3.78 -12.47 22.28
CA LYS A 237 2.54 -12.10 22.99
C LYS A 237 1.95 -10.76 22.55
N SER A 238 2.75 -9.87 21.98
CA SER A 238 2.31 -8.62 21.38
C SER A 238 2.52 -8.68 19.87
N PHE A 239 1.45 -8.55 19.11
CA PHE A 239 1.53 -8.27 17.68
C PHE A 239 1.29 -6.77 17.53
N ARG A 240 2.30 -6.02 17.07
CA ARG A 240 2.06 -4.65 16.59
C ARG A 240 1.89 -4.75 15.08
N ARG A 241 0.79 -4.21 14.57
CA ARG A 241 0.55 -4.21 13.13
C ARG A 241 1.01 -2.87 12.58
N ARG A 242 2.04 -2.86 11.75
CA ARG A 242 2.39 -1.67 10.97
C ARG A 242 1.35 -1.50 9.87
N SER A 243 0.89 -0.26 9.62
CA SER A 243 0.03 0.01 8.46
C SER A 243 0.77 -0.37 7.19
N PHE A 244 0.06 -0.91 6.19
CA PHE A 244 0.69 -1.29 4.92
C PHE A 244 1.40 -0.11 4.25
N ALA A 245 0.80 1.08 4.26
CA ALA A 245 1.42 2.32 3.77
C ALA A 245 2.76 2.61 4.44
N ALA A 246 2.82 2.48 5.77
CA ALA A 246 4.08 2.68 6.49
C ALA A 246 5.14 1.66 6.09
N ALA A 247 4.79 0.43 5.68
CA ALA A 247 5.74 -0.59 5.25
C ALA A 247 6.36 -0.33 3.87
N LEU A 248 5.89 0.70 3.13
CA LEU A 248 6.40 1.05 1.82
C LEU A 248 7.30 2.28 1.87
N THR A 249 8.18 2.39 0.89
CA THR A 249 8.97 3.59 0.60
C THR A 249 8.94 3.85 -0.91
N PRO A 250 8.91 5.12 -1.36
CA PRO A 250 9.04 5.45 -2.77
C PRO A 250 10.32 4.88 -3.37
N HIS A 251 10.26 4.49 -4.64
CA HIS A 251 11.43 4.09 -5.42
C HIS A 251 11.34 4.69 -6.83
N PRO A 252 12.39 5.38 -7.33
CA PRO A 252 12.31 6.18 -8.55
C PRO A 252 11.97 5.36 -9.81
N PHE A 253 12.40 4.09 -9.88
CA PHE A 253 12.20 3.24 -11.06
C PHE A 253 11.13 2.15 -10.88
N LEU A 254 10.78 1.86 -9.63
CA LEU A 254 9.92 0.72 -9.25
C LEU A 254 8.60 1.19 -8.63
N SER A 255 8.39 2.51 -8.64
CA SER A 255 7.31 3.24 -7.97
C SER A 255 7.42 3.18 -6.43
N TYR A 256 7.48 1.98 -5.86
CA TYR A 256 7.62 1.75 -4.42
C TYR A 256 8.29 0.40 -4.14
N VAL A 257 8.96 0.31 -3.00
CA VAL A 257 9.54 -0.93 -2.44
C VAL A 257 9.21 -1.02 -0.96
N ASN A 258 9.55 -2.13 -0.30
CA ASN A 258 9.35 -2.24 1.16
C ASN A 258 10.44 -1.47 1.91
N LYS A 259 10.03 -0.77 2.95
CA LYS A 259 10.93 -0.21 3.95
C LYS A 259 11.33 -1.33 4.93
N PRO A 260 12.63 -1.47 5.28
CA PRO A 260 13.04 -2.46 6.26
C PRO A 260 12.31 -2.26 7.60
N PRO A 261 11.88 -3.35 8.26
CA PRO A 261 11.43 -3.28 9.64
C PRO A 261 12.60 -2.91 10.56
N GLU A 262 12.30 -2.47 11.79
CA GLU A 262 13.33 -2.14 12.79
C GLU A 262 14.16 -3.37 13.16
N ASN A 263 13.52 -4.54 13.25
CA ASN A 263 14.19 -5.80 13.53
C ASN A 263 14.79 -6.41 12.24
N ARG A 264 16.13 -6.50 12.17
CA ARG A 264 16.85 -7.14 11.06
C ARG A 264 16.57 -8.64 10.92
N ASP A 265 16.14 -9.28 12.01
CA ASP A 265 15.81 -10.70 12.03
C ASP A 265 14.37 -11.03 11.66
N HIS A 266 13.60 -10.02 11.27
CA HIS A 266 12.24 -10.22 10.82
C HIS A 266 12.20 -11.19 9.61
N PRO A 267 11.30 -12.20 9.61
CA PRO A 267 11.19 -13.16 8.50
C PRO A 267 10.97 -12.49 7.14
N TYR A 268 10.33 -11.32 7.14
CA TYR A 268 10.02 -10.52 5.97
C TYR A 268 10.97 -9.31 5.79
N TYR A 269 12.22 -9.43 6.23
CA TYR A 269 13.22 -8.37 6.01
C TYR A 269 13.48 -8.20 4.50
N PRO A 270 13.37 -6.98 3.94
CA PRO A 270 13.65 -6.76 2.54
C PRO A 270 15.15 -6.78 2.26
N ASN A 271 15.48 -7.16 1.04
CA ASN A 271 16.80 -7.29 0.49
C ASN A 271 17.39 -5.92 0.08
N ASN A 272 18.57 -5.93 -0.54
CA ASN A 272 19.28 -4.73 -0.99
C ASN A 272 18.56 -3.88 -2.07
N TYR A 273 17.42 -4.34 -2.60
CA TYR A 273 16.53 -3.61 -3.51
C TYR A 273 15.17 -3.27 -2.88
N GLY A 274 14.96 -3.53 -1.59
CA GLY A 274 13.67 -3.30 -0.92
C GLY A 274 12.62 -4.38 -1.22
N LEU A 275 13.01 -5.53 -1.77
CA LEU A 275 12.13 -6.66 -2.11
C LEU A 275 12.34 -7.82 -1.15
N PHE A 276 11.44 -8.80 -1.07
CA PHE A 276 11.59 -9.88 -0.08
C PHE A 276 12.67 -10.91 -0.48
N ASN A 277 12.95 -11.86 0.42
CA ASN A 277 13.91 -12.96 0.21
C ASN A 277 15.38 -12.48 0.17
N ARG A 278 16.28 -13.25 -0.45
CA ARG A 278 17.72 -13.05 -0.45
C ARG A 278 18.14 -11.76 -1.19
N SER A 279 19.26 -11.19 -0.75
CA SER A 279 19.95 -10.10 -1.45
C SER A 279 20.42 -10.53 -2.82
N TYR A 280 20.28 -9.61 -3.78
CA TYR A 280 20.74 -9.82 -5.13
C TYR A 280 22.26 -9.68 -5.15
N PRO A 281 22.96 -10.56 -5.87
CA PRO A 281 24.38 -10.40 -6.08
C PRO A 281 24.64 -9.18 -6.97
N TYR A 282 25.84 -8.64 -6.90
CA TYR A 282 26.24 -7.52 -7.76
C TYR A 282 26.51 -7.98 -9.21
N GLU A 283 27.01 -9.21 -9.35
CA GLU A 283 27.38 -9.82 -10.62
C GLU A 283 26.89 -11.27 -10.67
N ARG A 284 26.82 -11.83 -11.88
CA ARG A 284 26.49 -13.25 -12.07
C ARG A 284 27.53 -14.14 -11.37
N ASP A 285 27.04 -15.12 -10.63
CA ASP A 285 27.88 -16.17 -10.07
C ASP A 285 28.18 -17.22 -11.15
N PRO A 286 29.45 -17.60 -11.40
CA PRO A 286 29.77 -18.70 -12.31
C PRO A 286 29.35 -20.07 -11.77
N ASP A 287 29.21 -20.24 -10.45
CA ASP A 287 28.88 -21.50 -9.79
C ASP A 287 27.37 -21.75 -9.67
N SER A 288 26.51 -20.80 -10.06
CA SER A 288 25.06 -20.94 -9.99
C SER A 288 24.33 -20.27 -11.15
N PHE A 289 23.06 -20.64 -11.33
CA PHE A 289 22.18 -20.09 -12.34
C PHE A 289 21.07 -19.28 -11.68
N HIS A 290 21.15 -17.96 -11.80
CA HIS A 290 20.28 -17.02 -11.11
C HIS A 290 19.00 -16.74 -11.90
N VAL A 291 17.85 -17.00 -11.27
CA VAL A 291 16.52 -16.77 -11.84
C VAL A 291 15.79 -15.70 -11.03
N LEU A 292 15.47 -14.58 -11.66
CA LEU A 292 14.65 -13.52 -11.07
C LEU A 292 13.17 -13.79 -11.37
N VAL A 293 12.33 -13.89 -10.35
CA VAL A 293 10.88 -13.99 -10.50
C VAL A 293 10.24 -12.62 -10.32
N THR A 294 9.54 -12.11 -11.32
CA THR A 294 8.92 -10.78 -11.31
C THR A 294 7.39 -10.87 -11.43
N GLY A 295 6.69 -9.84 -10.96
CA GLY A 295 5.23 -9.74 -11.04
C GLY A 295 4.59 -9.13 -9.80
N GLY A 296 3.31 -9.44 -9.61
CA GLY A 296 2.48 -8.94 -8.52
C GLY A 296 2.62 -9.69 -7.19
N SER A 297 1.58 -9.64 -6.36
CA SER A 297 1.60 -10.25 -5.01
C SER A 297 1.62 -11.77 -5.05
N VAL A 298 1.01 -12.38 -6.07
CA VAL A 298 1.09 -13.82 -6.33
C VAL A 298 2.52 -14.23 -6.64
N ALA A 299 3.19 -13.53 -7.57
CA ALA A 299 4.62 -13.74 -7.84
C ALA A 299 5.48 -13.52 -6.61
N THR A 300 5.13 -12.54 -5.76
CA THR A 300 5.87 -12.24 -4.53
C THR A 300 5.80 -13.40 -3.55
N GLN A 301 4.63 -13.98 -3.32
CA GLN A 301 4.46 -15.14 -2.44
C GLN A 301 5.03 -16.43 -3.06
N PHE A 302 4.87 -16.60 -4.37
CA PHE A 302 5.44 -17.70 -5.15
C PHE A 302 6.98 -17.71 -5.12
N ALA A 303 7.61 -16.54 -5.20
CA ALA A 303 9.06 -16.40 -5.04
C ALA A 303 9.52 -16.40 -3.56
N GLN A 304 8.59 -16.67 -2.65
CA GLN A 304 8.71 -16.65 -1.20
C GLN A 304 9.04 -15.27 -0.62
N MET A 305 8.25 -14.88 0.39
CA MET A 305 8.46 -13.64 1.14
C MET A 305 9.24 -13.87 2.43
N ASN A 306 9.04 -15.02 3.06
CA ASN A 306 9.72 -15.41 4.29
C ASN A 306 11.14 -15.89 3.96
N ARG A 307 12.15 -15.27 4.58
CA ARG A 307 13.57 -15.66 4.41
C ARG A 307 13.84 -17.13 4.79
N PHE A 308 12.99 -17.72 5.63
CA PHE A 308 13.07 -19.12 6.08
C PHE A 308 12.01 -20.03 5.46
N GLY A 309 11.11 -19.49 4.64
CA GLY A 309 10.08 -20.28 3.99
C GLY A 309 10.63 -21.11 2.82
N PRO A 310 9.83 -22.05 2.31
CA PRO A 310 10.18 -22.89 1.16
C PRO A 310 10.50 -22.07 -0.08
N ARG A 311 11.40 -22.61 -0.92
CA ARG A 311 11.83 -22.00 -2.18
C ARG A 311 11.19 -22.74 -3.34
N TYR A 312 9.86 -22.64 -3.49
CA TYR A 312 9.07 -23.51 -4.37
C TYR A 312 9.67 -23.75 -5.76
N LEU A 313 9.92 -22.69 -6.53
CA LEU A 313 10.49 -22.80 -7.88
C LEU A 313 11.94 -23.30 -7.89
N GLU A 314 12.75 -22.86 -6.93
CA GLU A 314 14.15 -23.29 -6.81
C GLU A 314 14.24 -24.79 -6.53
N GLU A 315 13.41 -25.27 -5.61
CA GLU A 315 13.32 -26.68 -5.25
C GLU A 315 12.81 -27.52 -6.43
N ALA A 316 11.76 -27.06 -7.13
CA ALA A 316 11.23 -27.74 -8.31
C ALA A 316 12.28 -27.83 -9.44
N LEU A 317 12.96 -26.71 -9.76
CA LEU A 317 13.99 -26.68 -10.79
C LEU A 317 15.19 -27.58 -10.43
N ASN A 318 15.70 -27.48 -9.20
CA ASN A 318 16.84 -28.29 -8.76
C ASN A 318 16.50 -29.78 -8.61
N ARG A 319 15.23 -30.13 -8.34
CA ARG A 319 14.74 -31.51 -8.33
C ARG A 319 14.67 -32.10 -9.73
N LEU A 320 14.08 -31.36 -10.67
CA LEU A 320 13.70 -31.88 -11.99
C LEU A 320 14.79 -31.70 -13.06
N TYR A 321 15.61 -30.66 -12.96
CA TYR A 321 16.50 -30.22 -14.04
C TYR A 321 17.92 -29.87 -13.57
N ARG A 322 18.87 -29.90 -14.51
CA ARG A 322 20.21 -29.35 -14.34
C ARG A 322 20.25 -27.92 -14.88
N PRO A 323 20.90 -26.98 -14.18
CA PRO A 323 21.03 -25.63 -14.69
C PRO A 323 21.90 -25.59 -15.95
N PRO A 324 21.69 -24.62 -16.87
CA PRO A 324 22.52 -24.46 -18.07
C PRO A 324 24.01 -24.22 -17.75
N LYS A 325 24.30 -23.61 -16.59
CA LYS A 325 25.64 -23.44 -16.03
C LYS A 325 25.61 -23.57 -14.51
N GLY A 326 26.78 -23.71 -13.90
CA GLY A 326 26.90 -23.82 -12.45
C GLY A 326 26.34 -25.13 -11.89
N LYS A 327 26.17 -25.17 -10.57
CA LYS A 327 25.81 -26.37 -9.80
C LYS A 327 24.33 -26.44 -9.43
N GLN A 328 23.68 -25.28 -9.33
CA GLN A 328 22.30 -25.16 -8.88
C GLN A 328 21.58 -23.94 -9.48
N PHE A 329 20.25 -24.02 -9.54
CA PHE A 329 19.40 -22.85 -9.70
C PHE A 329 19.30 -22.10 -8.38
N LEU A 330 19.35 -20.77 -8.42
CA LEU A 330 18.99 -19.90 -7.31
C LEU A 330 17.88 -18.96 -7.76
N VAL A 331 16.80 -18.87 -6.99
CA VAL A 331 15.63 -18.05 -7.30
C VAL A 331 15.60 -16.81 -6.40
N PHE A 332 15.45 -15.65 -7.03
CA PHE A 332 15.37 -14.34 -6.41
C PHE A 332 13.99 -13.75 -6.60
N ASN A 333 13.46 -13.11 -5.56
CA ASN A 333 12.16 -12.47 -5.60
C ASN A 333 12.30 -11.04 -6.11
N GLY A 334 11.94 -10.83 -7.38
CA GLY A 334 11.83 -9.55 -8.08
C GLY A 334 10.39 -9.03 -8.20
N ALA A 335 9.50 -9.50 -7.34
CA ALA A 335 8.08 -9.19 -7.39
C ALA A 335 7.65 -8.38 -6.16
N LEU A 336 6.59 -7.59 -6.32
CA LEU A 336 5.95 -6.91 -5.20
C LEU A 336 4.45 -6.79 -5.41
N GLY A 337 3.69 -6.82 -4.32
CA GLY A 337 2.24 -6.79 -4.40
C GLY A 337 1.73 -5.52 -5.05
N GLY A 338 0.79 -5.68 -5.99
CA GLY A 338 0.21 -4.59 -6.77
C GLY A 338 1.08 -4.11 -7.93
N TRP A 339 2.29 -4.67 -8.12
CA TRP A 339 3.05 -4.42 -9.33
C TRP A 339 2.37 -5.04 -10.55
N ARG A 340 2.54 -4.34 -11.65
CA ARG A 340 2.13 -4.64 -13.02
C ARG A 340 3.14 -4.00 -13.96
N TYR A 341 3.07 -4.20 -15.26
CA TYR A 341 4.00 -3.51 -16.17
C TYR A 341 3.89 -1.98 -16.03
N PRO A 342 5.01 -1.22 -16.09
CA PRO A 342 6.37 -1.64 -16.49
C PRO A 342 7.29 -2.14 -15.36
N GLN A 343 6.84 -2.33 -14.13
CA GLN A 343 7.72 -2.62 -12.98
C GLN A 343 8.59 -3.88 -13.19
N GLN A 344 8.02 -4.93 -13.79
CA GLN A 344 8.76 -6.15 -14.15
C GLN A 344 9.93 -5.85 -15.09
N VAL A 345 9.71 -4.97 -16.07
CA VAL A 345 10.76 -4.52 -17.00
C VAL A 345 11.84 -3.74 -16.26
N SER A 346 11.44 -2.80 -15.41
CA SER A 346 12.38 -1.96 -14.65
C SER A 346 13.32 -2.81 -13.77
N ILE A 347 12.78 -3.75 -12.98
CA ILE A 347 13.61 -4.56 -12.10
C ILE A 347 14.52 -5.52 -12.88
N SER A 348 14.05 -6.07 -14.00
CA SER A 348 14.88 -6.90 -14.87
C SER A 348 16.04 -6.12 -15.48
N ALA A 349 15.80 -4.89 -15.93
CA ALA A 349 16.86 -4.02 -16.45
C ALA A 349 17.89 -3.67 -15.37
N MET A 350 17.44 -3.33 -14.16
CA MET A 350 18.31 -2.99 -13.03
C MET A 350 19.19 -4.16 -12.57
N THR A 351 18.79 -5.40 -12.84
CA THR A 351 19.45 -6.62 -12.33
C THR A 351 20.08 -7.48 -13.42
N ALA A 352 20.09 -7.01 -14.67
CA ALA A 352 20.55 -7.77 -15.83
C ALA A 352 21.99 -8.29 -15.72
N SER A 353 22.88 -7.56 -15.02
CA SER A 353 24.27 -7.95 -14.79
C SER A 353 24.44 -9.06 -13.75
N ALA A 354 23.41 -9.32 -12.95
CA ALA A 354 23.43 -10.24 -11.81
C ALA A 354 22.61 -11.52 -12.06
N MET A 355 21.69 -11.48 -13.02
CA MET A 355 20.72 -12.55 -13.30
C MET A 355 21.02 -13.26 -14.61
N ASP A 356 20.73 -14.56 -14.67
CA ASP A 356 20.86 -15.39 -15.87
C ASP A 356 19.52 -15.61 -16.58
N ALA A 357 18.42 -15.51 -15.83
CA ALA A 357 17.08 -15.60 -16.36
C ALA A 357 16.08 -14.72 -15.60
N VAL A 358 14.99 -14.36 -16.27
CA VAL A 358 13.80 -13.75 -15.70
C VAL A 358 12.57 -14.61 -15.97
N VAL A 359 11.75 -14.80 -14.96
CA VAL A 359 10.43 -15.45 -15.05
C VAL A 359 9.38 -14.45 -14.59
N THR A 360 8.40 -14.13 -15.43
CA THR A 360 7.25 -13.30 -15.03
C THR A 360 6.08 -14.19 -14.65
N LEU A 361 5.45 -13.91 -13.51
CA LEU A 361 4.16 -14.48 -13.13
C LEU A 361 3.18 -13.33 -12.92
N ASP A 362 2.36 -13.07 -13.94
CA ASP A 362 1.50 -11.90 -14.05
C ASP A 362 0.08 -12.29 -14.47
N GLY A 363 -0.82 -11.31 -14.55
CA GLY A 363 -2.20 -11.51 -15.01
C GLY A 363 -3.23 -10.78 -14.18
N TYR A 364 -3.20 -10.97 -12.86
CA TYR A 364 -4.25 -10.42 -11.99
C TYR A 364 -4.21 -8.89 -11.87
N ASN A 365 -3.05 -8.29 -11.61
CA ASN A 365 -2.95 -6.83 -11.49
C ASN A 365 -3.12 -6.15 -12.84
N GLU A 366 -2.63 -6.78 -13.90
CA GLU A 366 -2.87 -6.39 -15.29
C GLU A 366 -4.38 -6.36 -15.54
N ALA A 367 -5.08 -7.49 -15.38
CA ALA A 367 -6.53 -7.60 -15.59
C ALA A 367 -7.34 -6.61 -14.74
N SER A 368 -6.98 -6.43 -13.46
CA SER A 368 -7.62 -5.43 -12.59
C SER A 368 -7.56 -4.03 -13.20
N THR A 369 -6.41 -3.65 -13.76
CA THR A 369 -6.20 -2.34 -14.38
C THR A 369 -7.02 -2.20 -15.66
N MET A 370 -7.01 -3.26 -16.50
CA MET A 370 -7.72 -3.27 -17.78
C MET A 370 -9.24 -3.20 -17.63
N LEU A 371 -9.79 -3.83 -16.58
CA LEU A 371 -11.24 -3.90 -16.35
C LEU A 371 -11.79 -2.68 -15.60
N ARG A 372 -11.06 -2.15 -14.61
CA ARG A 372 -11.66 -1.25 -13.61
C ARG A 372 -11.20 0.19 -13.71
N ASP A 373 -9.93 0.41 -13.97
CA ASP A 373 -9.31 1.67 -13.57
C ASP A 373 -9.43 2.76 -14.65
N GLY A 374 -9.77 2.40 -15.90
CA GLY A 374 -9.87 3.38 -16.99
C GLY A 374 -8.54 4.09 -17.31
N VAL A 375 -7.43 3.58 -16.77
CA VAL A 375 -6.07 4.11 -16.91
C VAL A 375 -5.19 3.15 -17.70
N LEU A 376 -4.11 3.69 -18.27
CA LEU A 376 -3.07 2.93 -18.93
C LEU A 376 -2.46 1.91 -17.95
N LEU A 377 -1.93 0.80 -18.48
CA LEU A 377 -1.34 -0.27 -17.66
C LEU A 377 -0.19 0.25 -16.77
N GLU A 378 0.52 1.24 -17.31
CA GLU A 378 1.65 1.98 -16.76
C GLU A 378 1.29 2.85 -15.57
N HIS A 379 0.01 3.12 -15.35
CA HIS A 379 -0.44 3.91 -14.22
C HIS A 379 0.13 3.33 -12.93
N PRO A 380 0.76 4.13 -12.07
CA PRO A 380 1.27 3.63 -10.80
C PRO A 380 0.09 3.18 -9.93
N GLY A 381 0.08 1.91 -9.52
CA GLY A 381 -1.03 1.36 -8.72
C GLY A 381 -1.28 2.14 -7.42
N SER A 382 -2.43 1.91 -6.77
CA SER A 382 -2.84 2.63 -5.54
C SER A 382 -1.76 2.65 -4.43
N LYS A 383 -0.92 1.62 -4.40
CA LYS A 383 0.20 1.47 -3.45
C LYS A 383 1.33 2.48 -3.66
N PHE A 384 1.52 2.99 -4.87
CA PHE A 384 2.42 4.11 -5.12
C PHE A 384 1.93 5.37 -4.42
N MET A 385 0.63 5.63 -4.49
CA MET A 385 0.01 6.78 -3.81
C MET A 385 0.14 6.65 -2.28
N LEU A 386 0.04 5.43 -1.75
CA LEU A 386 0.29 5.17 -0.33
C LEU A 386 1.74 5.41 0.08
N ALA A 387 2.71 5.06 -0.79
CA ALA A 387 4.12 5.36 -0.56
C ALA A 387 4.43 6.86 -0.73
N ASN A 388 3.63 7.59 -1.52
CA ASN A 388 3.83 9.00 -1.89
C ASN A 388 2.58 9.85 -1.60
N PRO A 389 2.18 10.02 -0.33
CA PRO A 389 0.93 10.72 0.00
C PRO A 389 0.92 12.20 -0.42
N GLY A 390 2.09 12.78 -0.71
CA GLY A 390 2.23 14.18 -1.16
C GLY A 390 1.93 14.43 -2.65
N LEU A 391 1.80 13.39 -3.49
CA LEU A 391 1.57 13.56 -4.94
C LEU A 391 0.08 13.71 -5.33
N ASP A 392 -0.85 13.56 -4.38
CA ASP A 392 -2.30 13.60 -4.62
C ASP A 392 -3.02 13.94 -3.30
N ASN A 393 -4.35 13.81 -3.28
CA ASN A 393 -5.21 13.64 -2.10
C ASN A 393 -4.89 12.32 -1.34
N GLY A 394 -3.61 11.92 -1.35
CA GLY A 394 -3.08 10.71 -0.74
C GLY A 394 -3.11 10.79 0.79
N TYR A 395 -3.20 11.99 1.36
CA TYR A 395 -3.35 12.17 2.80
C TYR A 395 -4.69 11.64 3.30
N GLU A 396 -5.78 11.96 2.62
CA GLU A 396 -7.12 11.45 2.94
C GLU A 396 -7.10 9.92 2.89
N ARG A 397 -6.49 9.34 1.84
CA ARG A 397 -6.38 7.89 1.67
C ARG A 397 -5.52 7.25 2.75
N MET A 398 -4.39 7.86 3.09
CA MET A 398 -3.52 7.40 4.17
C MET A 398 -4.22 7.48 5.54
N ILE A 399 -5.01 8.52 5.79
CA ILE A 399 -5.85 8.62 7.00
C ILE A 399 -6.90 7.51 7.00
N GLY A 400 -7.56 7.26 5.86
CA GLY A 400 -8.54 6.19 5.70
C GLY A 400 -7.93 4.80 5.97
N ASP A 401 -6.74 4.54 5.45
CA ASP A 401 -5.98 3.31 5.68
C ASP A 401 -5.52 3.18 7.14
N TRP A 402 -5.08 4.29 7.76
CA TRP A 402 -4.71 4.32 9.16
C TRP A 402 -5.90 4.01 10.07
N ILE A 403 -7.06 4.62 9.83
CA ILE A 403 -8.32 4.32 10.54
C ILE A 403 -8.69 2.84 10.32
N SER A 404 -8.62 2.35 9.09
CA SER A 404 -8.96 0.96 8.75
C SER A 404 -8.04 -0.05 9.42
N ALA A 405 -6.74 0.27 9.53
CA ALA A 405 -5.74 -0.52 10.23
C ALA A 405 -6.00 -0.49 11.75
N TRP A 406 -6.30 0.68 12.32
CA TRP A 406 -6.64 0.85 13.73
C TRP A 406 -7.87 0.03 14.11
N ILE A 407 -8.96 0.12 13.34
CA ILE A 407 -10.18 -0.67 13.53
C ILE A 407 -9.85 -2.17 13.52
N TYR A 408 -9.05 -2.62 12.57
CA TYR A 408 -8.67 -4.03 12.50
C TYR A 408 -7.79 -4.48 13.68
N GLU A 409 -6.84 -3.63 14.09
CA GLU A 409 -5.99 -3.93 15.25
C GLU A 409 -6.83 -4.06 16.52
N LYS A 410 -7.76 -3.13 16.76
CA LYS A 410 -8.68 -3.19 17.89
C LYS A 410 -9.55 -4.43 17.84
N SER A 411 -10.03 -4.83 16.66
CA SER A 411 -10.85 -6.03 16.49
C SER A 411 -10.13 -7.32 16.87
N ARG A 412 -8.81 -7.40 16.64
CA ARG A 412 -8.01 -8.58 17.02
C ARG A 412 -7.57 -8.54 18.47
N ARG A 413 -7.20 -7.37 18.98
CA ARG A 413 -6.61 -7.21 20.31
C ARG A 413 -7.61 -7.48 21.43
N TYR A 414 -8.86 -7.06 21.25
CA TYR A 414 -9.85 -7.19 22.30
C TYR A 414 -10.91 -8.24 21.93
N TRP A 415 -11.10 -9.21 22.82
CA TRP A 415 -11.97 -10.36 22.60
C TRP A 415 -13.42 -9.97 22.25
N TRP A 416 -13.94 -8.89 22.86
CA TRP A 416 -15.29 -8.41 22.62
C TRP A 416 -15.52 -7.90 21.18
N PHE A 417 -14.56 -7.20 20.57
CA PHE A 417 -14.65 -6.70 19.20
C PHE A 417 -14.45 -7.84 18.20
N ARG A 418 -13.58 -8.80 18.53
CA ARG A 418 -13.35 -10.00 17.73
C ARG A 418 -14.62 -10.84 17.53
N ASN A 419 -15.48 -10.86 18.56
CA ASN A 419 -16.70 -11.67 18.59
C ASN A 419 -17.99 -10.85 18.35
N SER A 420 -17.87 -9.55 18.09
CA SER A 420 -18.99 -8.64 17.86
C SER A 420 -19.36 -8.57 16.38
N ASN A 421 -20.57 -9.03 16.03
CA ASN A 421 -21.16 -8.84 14.70
C ASN A 421 -21.43 -7.36 14.45
N TYR A 422 -21.88 -6.63 15.47
CA TYR A 422 -22.13 -5.20 15.36
C TYR A 422 -20.86 -4.45 14.97
N TYR A 423 -19.74 -4.72 15.66
CA TYR A 423 -18.45 -4.14 15.33
C TYR A 423 -18.01 -4.48 13.90
N CYS A 424 -18.15 -5.75 13.49
CA CYS A 424 -17.85 -6.18 12.12
C CYS A 424 -18.65 -5.35 11.10
N MET A 425 -19.96 -5.24 11.28
CA MET A 425 -20.84 -4.46 10.40
C MET A 425 -20.45 -2.98 10.36
N VAL A 426 -20.24 -2.35 11.53
CA VAL A 426 -19.82 -0.94 11.62
C VAL A 426 -18.47 -0.73 10.92
N SER A 427 -17.51 -1.64 11.13
CA SER A 427 -16.19 -1.54 10.49
C SER A 427 -16.26 -1.66 8.97
N GLN A 428 -17.12 -2.54 8.44
CA GLN A 428 -17.37 -2.67 7.01
C GLN A 428 -18.00 -1.41 6.43
N LYS A 429 -19.04 -0.88 7.10
CA LYS A 429 -19.70 0.37 6.68
C LYS A 429 -18.77 1.56 6.75
N LEU A 430 -17.96 1.67 7.78
CA LEU A 430 -16.98 2.75 7.92
C LEU A 430 -15.90 2.65 6.84
N ARG A 431 -15.41 1.44 6.53
CA ARG A 431 -14.50 1.23 5.39
C ARG A 431 -15.14 1.60 4.06
N GLN A 432 -16.37 1.18 3.82
CA GLN A 432 -17.12 1.54 2.61
C GLN A 432 -17.32 3.05 2.51
N ALA A 433 -17.64 3.72 3.62
CA ALA A 433 -17.80 5.17 3.67
C ALA A 433 -16.47 5.89 3.41
N ILE A 434 -15.38 5.45 4.04
CA ILE A 434 -14.03 5.97 3.79
C ILE A 434 -13.68 5.80 2.31
N SER A 435 -13.80 4.59 1.75
CA SER A 435 -13.52 4.35 0.33
C SER A 435 -14.38 5.23 -0.58
N GLY A 436 -15.68 5.37 -0.30
CA GLY A 436 -16.57 6.23 -1.08
C GLY A 436 -16.20 7.71 -1.01
N MET A 437 -15.77 8.21 0.15
CA MET A 437 -15.26 9.57 0.30
C MET A 437 -13.96 9.78 -0.50
N LEU A 438 -13.08 8.78 -0.51
CA LEU A 438 -11.84 8.83 -1.28
C LEU A 438 -12.08 8.80 -2.78
N ASP A 439 -13.07 8.03 -3.23
CA ASP A 439 -13.44 7.95 -4.64
C ASP A 439 -14.16 9.23 -5.11
N ALA A 440 -14.99 9.84 -4.26
CA ALA A 440 -15.67 11.10 -4.56
C ALA A 440 -14.73 12.32 -4.56
N GLY A 441 -13.63 12.27 -3.80
CA GLY A 441 -12.62 13.33 -3.72
C GLY A 441 -11.58 13.31 -4.84
N ASN A 442 -11.64 12.36 -5.76
CA ASN A 442 -10.74 12.29 -6.93
C ASN A 442 -11.14 13.32 -7.99
N GLU A 443 -11.02 14.62 -7.69
CA GLU A 443 -10.65 15.54 -8.76
C GLU A 443 -9.33 15.01 -9.34
N LYS A 444 -9.37 14.62 -10.62
CA LYS A 444 -8.29 13.94 -11.32
C LYS A 444 -6.95 14.61 -11.01
N SER A 445 -6.14 13.96 -10.19
CA SER A 445 -4.79 14.45 -9.97
C SER A 445 -4.05 14.51 -11.30
N TYR A 446 -3.14 15.47 -11.43
CA TYR A 446 -2.32 15.61 -12.64
C TYR A 446 -1.65 14.27 -13.00
N LEU A 447 -1.26 13.48 -11.98
CA LEU A 447 -0.68 12.16 -12.16
C LEU A 447 -1.66 11.16 -12.79
N ILE A 448 -2.90 11.06 -12.33
CA ILE A 448 -3.88 10.15 -12.95
C ILE A 448 -4.16 10.57 -14.39
N SER A 449 -4.25 11.88 -14.64
CA SER A 449 -4.62 12.44 -15.95
C SER A 449 -3.63 12.07 -17.06
N ILE A 450 -2.32 11.99 -16.77
CA ILE A 450 -1.30 11.61 -17.76
C ILE A 450 -1.34 10.11 -18.12
N PHE A 451 -2.04 9.30 -17.32
CA PHE A 451 -2.27 7.88 -17.58
C PHE A 451 -3.73 7.58 -17.92
N GLU A 452 -4.54 8.56 -18.30
CA GLU A 452 -5.90 8.25 -18.74
C GLU A 452 -5.88 7.43 -20.03
N MET A 453 -6.71 6.38 -20.08
CA MET A 453 -6.90 5.68 -21.34
C MET A 453 -7.64 6.60 -22.34
N PRO A 454 -7.35 6.46 -23.65
CA PRO A 454 -8.21 7.01 -24.67
C PRO A 454 -9.65 6.55 -24.47
N LYS A 455 -10.63 7.42 -24.79
CA LYS A 455 -12.05 7.08 -24.75
C LYS A 455 -12.37 6.05 -25.84
N LEU A 456 -12.24 4.77 -25.48
CA LEU A 456 -12.56 3.61 -26.30
C LEU A 456 -13.82 2.93 -25.76
N GLY A 457 -14.64 2.35 -26.63
CA GLY A 457 -15.68 1.40 -26.21
C GLY A 457 -15.07 0.14 -25.60
N ASP A 458 -15.85 -0.60 -24.80
CA ASP A 458 -15.35 -1.69 -23.95
C ASP A 458 -14.57 -2.78 -24.71
N ASP A 459 -15.05 -3.20 -25.87
CA ASP A 459 -14.36 -4.20 -26.70
C ASP A 459 -12.99 -3.70 -27.17
N ARG A 460 -12.95 -2.48 -27.70
CA ARG A 460 -11.71 -1.84 -28.16
C ARG A 460 -10.75 -1.56 -27.01
N ARG A 461 -11.27 -1.27 -25.81
CA ARG A 461 -10.48 -1.09 -24.60
C ARG A 461 -9.79 -2.41 -24.21
N SER A 462 -10.53 -3.51 -24.15
CA SER A 462 -9.99 -4.83 -23.82
C SER A 462 -8.91 -5.27 -24.83
N GLU A 463 -9.15 -5.05 -26.12
CA GLU A 463 -8.17 -5.34 -27.19
C GLU A 463 -6.91 -4.48 -27.07
N TRP A 464 -7.08 -3.17 -26.90
CA TRP A 464 -5.96 -2.24 -26.74
C TRP A 464 -5.11 -2.60 -25.52
N ALA A 465 -5.75 -2.90 -24.39
CA ALA A 465 -5.06 -3.24 -23.16
C ALA A 465 -4.33 -4.59 -23.26
N THR A 466 -4.95 -5.59 -23.91
CA THR A 466 -4.30 -6.88 -24.21
C THR A 466 -3.09 -6.67 -25.12
N ARG A 467 -3.19 -5.80 -26.14
CA ARG A 467 -2.05 -5.44 -27.00
C ARG A 467 -0.92 -4.82 -26.18
N ARG A 468 -1.19 -3.82 -25.34
CA ARG A 468 -0.17 -3.21 -24.46
C ARG A 468 0.52 -4.23 -23.56
N TYR A 469 -0.25 -5.13 -22.98
CA TYR A 469 0.30 -6.25 -22.20
C TYR A 469 1.27 -7.11 -23.02
N THR A 470 0.90 -7.49 -24.24
CA THR A 470 1.83 -8.21 -25.13
C THR A 470 3.05 -7.38 -25.57
N ASP A 471 2.89 -6.07 -25.77
CA ASP A 471 4.02 -5.18 -26.12
C ASP A 471 5.07 -5.19 -25.01
N TYR A 472 4.65 -5.18 -23.74
CA TYR A 472 5.57 -5.25 -22.61
C TYR A 472 6.29 -6.59 -22.51
N ILE A 473 5.59 -7.70 -22.80
CA ILE A 473 6.20 -9.03 -22.86
C ILE A 473 7.26 -9.07 -23.96
N ARG A 474 6.95 -8.58 -25.17
CA ARG A 474 7.92 -8.46 -26.28
C ARG A 474 9.11 -7.60 -25.89
N PHE A 475 8.86 -6.46 -25.25
CA PHE A 475 9.90 -5.54 -24.81
C PHE A 475 10.85 -6.21 -23.81
N LEU A 476 10.30 -6.85 -22.76
CA LEU A 476 11.11 -7.56 -21.78
C LEU A 476 11.91 -8.68 -22.43
N HIS A 477 11.28 -9.52 -23.25
CA HIS A 477 11.96 -10.61 -23.94
C HIS A 477 13.12 -10.11 -24.81
N GLY A 478 12.89 -9.07 -25.61
CA GLY A 478 13.91 -8.44 -26.45
C GLY A 478 15.06 -7.87 -25.63
N ALA A 479 14.76 -7.16 -24.53
CA ALA A 479 15.77 -6.61 -23.63
C ALA A 479 16.61 -7.71 -22.97
N CYS A 480 15.99 -8.77 -22.46
CA CYS A 480 16.66 -9.93 -21.88
C CYS A 480 17.59 -10.61 -22.90
N LYS A 481 17.09 -10.85 -24.12
CA LYS A 481 17.87 -11.47 -25.19
C LYS A 481 19.12 -10.66 -25.54
N GLN A 482 19.01 -9.33 -25.59
CA GLN A 482 20.12 -8.43 -25.89
C GLN A 482 21.27 -8.53 -24.89
N VAL A 483 20.97 -8.83 -23.63
CA VAL A 483 21.97 -8.95 -22.53
C VAL A 483 22.32 -10.42 -22.18
N GLY A 484 21.92 -11.36 -23.05
CA GLY A 484 22.19 -12.79 -22.87
C GLY A 484 21.43 -13.44 -21.71
N MET A 485 20.30 -12.85 -21.29
CA MET A 485 19.45 -13.35 -20.22
C MET A 485 18.27 -14.14 -20.81
N LEU A 486 17.97 -15.32 -20.25
CA LEU A 486 16.77 -16.05 -20.62
C LEU A 486 15.52 -15.34 -20.08
N SER A 487 14.40 -15.48 -20.76
CA SER A 487 13.11 -14.97 -20.28
C SER A 487 12.02 -16.01 -20.48
N ALA A 488 11.04 -16.01 -19.58
CA ALA A 488 9.79 -16.74 -19.73
C ALA A 488 8.65 -15.99 -19.03
N HIS A 489 7.45 -16.06 -19.60
CA HIS A 489 6.29 -15.34 -19.11
C HIS A 489 5.12 -16.29 -18.86
N PHE A 490 4.51 -16.19 -17.68
CA PHE A 490 3.43 -17.05 -17.25
C PHE A 490 2.20 -16.25 -16.84
N LEU A 491 1.07 -16.55 -17.47
CA LEU A 491 -0.23 -16.09 -16.98
C LEU A 491 -0.61 -16.92 -15.76
N GLN A 492 -0.73 -16.28 -14.61
CA GLN A 492 -1.07 -16.93 -13.34
C GLN A 492 -2.47 -17.56 -13.36
N PRO A 493 -2.73 -18.59 -12.52
CA PRO A 493 -4.10 -19.04 -12.29
C PRO A 493 -4.92 -17.98 -11.53
N ILE A 494 -6.24 -18.06 -11.70
CA ILE A 494 -7.24 -17.27 -10.95
C ILE A 494 -8.42 -18.16 -10.53
N PRO A 495 -9.15 -17.81 -9.45
CA PRO A 495 -10.35 -18.54 -9.08
C PRO A 495 -11.42 -18.48 -10.17
N GLY A 496 -12.14 -19.59 -10.33
CA GLY A 496 -13.28 -19.70 -11.23
C GLY A 496 -12.91 -19.99 -12.69
N LEU A 497 -11.62 -20.04 -13.02
CA LEU A 497 -11.14 -20.49 -14.33
C LEU A 497 -10.16 -21.64 -14.14
N GLY A 498 -10.41 -22.76 -14.81
CA GLY A 498 -9.56 -23.94 -14.72
C GLY A 498 -9.55 -24.63 -13.34
N LYS A 499 -10.49 -24.32 -12.44
CA LYS A 499 -10.74 -25.06 -11.18
C LYS A 499 -12.19 -24.91 -10.76
N THR A 500 -12.81 -26.01 -10.33
CA THR A 500 -14.08 -25.98 -9.59
C THR A 500 -13.82 -25.47 -8.18
N LEU A 501 -14.37 -24.31 -7.85
CA LEU A 501 -14.17 -23.68 -6.54
C LEU A 501 -14.92 -24.42 -5.43
N THR A 502 -14.28 -24.54 -4.27
CA THR A 502 -14.96 -25.00 -3.05
C THR A 502 -15.95 -23.95 -2.55
N GLU A 503 -16.88 -24.34 -1.67
CA GLU A 503 -17.82 -23.39 -1.04
C GLU A 503 -17.10 -22.27 -0.26
N GLN A 504 -15.93 -22.58 0.31
CA GLN A 504 -15.10 -21.57 0.96
C GLN A 504 -14.54 -20.57 -0.07
N GLU A 505 -14.01 -21.05 -1.18
CA GLU A 505 -13.41 -20.21 -2.23
C GLU A 505 -14.44 -19.34 -2.95
N LYS A 506 -15.64 -19.88 -3.21
CA LYS A 506 -16.78 -19.12 -3.74
C LYS A 506 -17.20 -17.98 -2.82
N SER A 507 -16.90 -18.08 -1.53
CA SER A 507 -17.27 -17.07 -0.54
C SER A 507 -16.32 -15.87 -0.49
N TYR A 508 -15.18 -15.92 -1.19
CA TYR A 508 -14.28 -14.78 -1.30
C TYR A 508 -14.84 -13.74 -2.27
N PRO A 509 -14.70 -12.43 -1.98
CA PRO A 509 -15.09 -11.39 -2.92
C PRO A 509 -14.34 -11.53 -4.25
N ASN A 510 -15.04 -11.41 -5.38
CA ASN A 510 -14.43 -11.34 -6.71
C ASN A 510 -14.22 -9.86 -7.11
N PRO A 511 -13.03 -9.29 -6.89
CA PRO A 511 -12.76 -7.89 -7.22
C PRO A 511 -12.65 -7.63 -8.72
N LEU A 512 -12.52 -8.65 -9.58
CA LEU A 512 -12.44 -8.48 -11.03
C LEU A 512 -13.83 -8.54 -11.71
N GLY A 513 -14.85 -9.00 -10.99
CA GLY A 513 -16.20 -9.17 -11.52
C GLY A 513 -16.32 -10.29 -12.57
N GLU A 514 -17.45 -10.32 -13.28
CA GLU A 514 -17.80 -11.36 -14.24
C GLU A 514 -16.95 -11.31 -15.53
N GLY A 515 -16.44 -10.13 -15.89
CA GLY A 515 -15.61 -9.94 -17.08
C GLY A 515 -14.21 -10.58 -17.00
N ALA A 516 -13.79 -11.04 -15.81
CA ALA A 516 -12.45 -11.58 -15.57
C ALA A 516 -12.14 -12.80 -16.45
N ALA A 517 -13.06 -13.75 -16.53
CA ALA A 517 -12.86 -14.99 -17.29
C ALA A 517 -12.62 -14.69 -18.78
N GLY A 518 -13.46 -13.85 -19.38
CA GLY A 518 -13.32 -13.47 -20.79
C GLY A 518 -12.00 -12.75 -21.08
N LEU A 519 -11.55 -11.86 -20.19
CA LEU A 519 -10.26 -11.20 -20.34
C LEU A 519 -9.09 -12.18 -20.20
N PHE A 520 -9.11 -13.08 -19.21
CA PHE A 520 -8.05 -14.07 -19.04
C PHE A 520 -7.94 -15.03 -20.23
N THR A 521 -9.07 -15.46 -20.81
CA THR A 521 -9.05 -16.25 -22.06
C THR A 521 -8.43 -15.46 -23.23
N LYS A 522 -8.68 -14.14 -23.33
CA LYS A 522 -8.01 -13.30 -24.35
C LYS A 522 -6.50 -13.21 -24.09
N MET A 523 -6.08 -13.02 -22.85
CA MET A 523 -4.66 -12.99 -22.46
C MET A 523 -3.96 -14.32 -22.74
N GLU A 524 -4.58 -15.44 -22.38
CA GLU A 524 -4.08 -16.80 -22.67
C GLU A 524 -3.88 -17.02 -24.17
N ARG A 525 -4.87 -16.67 -25.00
CA ARG A 525 -4.76 -16.75 -26.45
C ARG A 525 -3.61 -15.88 -26.97
N ALA A 526 -3.44 -14.67 -26.44
CA ALA A 526 -2.38 -13.77 -26.83
C ALA A 526 -0.98 -14.35 -26.47
N LEU A 527 -0.83 -15.00 -25.31
CA LEU A 527 0.39 -15.73 -24.96
C LEU A 527 0.64 -16.91 -25.91
N ALA A 528 -0.38 -17.74 -26.15
CA ALA A 528 -0.26 -18.88 -27.07
C ALA A 528 0.17 -18.44 -28.48
N ASP A 529 -0.39 -17.33 -28.97
CA ASP A 529 -0.01 -16.73 -30.25
C ASP A 529 1.45 -16.26 -30.27
N MET A 530 1.94 -15.59 -29.21
CA MET A 530 3.35 -15.19 -29.11
C MET A 530 4.29 -16.40 -29.08
N ALA A 531 3.94 -17.46 -28.34
CA ALA A 531 4.72 -18.69 -28.32
C ALA A 531 4.79 -19.35 -29.71
N ALA A 532 3.66 -19.45 -30.41
CA ALA A 532 3.58 -20.12 -31.70
C ALA A 532 4.21 -19.32 -32.85
N LYS A 533 3.91 -18.01 -32.92
CA LYS A 533 4.25 -17.16 -34.07
C LYS A 533 5.60 -16.45 -33.89
N GLU A 534 5.92 -16.03 -32.67
CA GLU A 534 7.09 -15.21 -32.38
C GLU A 534 8.19 -15.98 -31.64
N ARG A 535 7.90 -17.22 -31.20
CA ARG A 535 8.80 -18.07 -30.40
C ARG A 535 9.23 -17.40 -29.09
N ILE A 536 8.38 -16.53 -28.55
CA ILE A 536 8.61 -15.94 -27.22
C ILE A 536 8.22 -16.99 -26.17
N PRO A 537 9.06 -17.28 -25.16
CA PRO A 537 8.74 -18.29 -24.15
C PRO A 537 7.59 -17.84 -23.24
N THR A 538 6.37 -18.21 -23.60
CA THR A 538 5.17 -17.87 -22.83
C THR A 538 4.29 -19.10 -22.61
N ALA A 539 3.63 -19.19 -21.44
CA ALA A 539 2.64 -20.22 -21.14
C ALA A 539 1.52 -19.69 -20.24
N SER A 540 0.40 -20.41 -20.23
CA SER A 540 -0.73 -20.17 -19.33
C SER A 540 -0.75 -21.23 -18.24
N LEU A 541 -0.99 -20.79 -17.00
CA LEU A 541 -1.15 -21.66 -15.83
C LEU A 541 -2.62 -21.71 -15.36
N ILE A 542 -3.57 -21.21 -16.17
CA ILE A 542 -4.99 -21.14 -15.80
C ILE A 542 -5.53 -22.49 -15.30
N ASN A 543 -5.11 -23.59 -15.93
CA ASN A 543 -5.60 -24.93 -15.63
C ASN A 543 -4.73 -25.70 -14.62
N VAL A 544 -3.76 -25.06 -13.96
CA VAL A 544 -2.84 -25.74 -13.03
C VAL A 544 -3.56 -26.37 -11.83
N PHE A 545 -4.78 -25.91 -11.52
CA PHE A 545 -5.58 -26.43 -10.42
C PHE A 545 -6.84 -27.20 -10.86
N GLN A 546 -6.94 -27.61 -12.12
CA GLN A 546 -8.15 -28.24 -12.67
C GLN A 546 -8.56 -29.52 -11.94
N ASP A 547 -7.57 -30.27 -11.46
CA ASP A 547 -7.76 -31.55 -10.78
C ASP A 547 -7.81 -31.39 -9.25
N GLN A 548 -7.69 -30.16 -8.74
CA GLN A 548 -7.69 -29.90 -7.30
C GLN A 548 -9.12 -29.77 -6.78
N THR A 549 -9.54 -30.68 -5.92
CA THR A 549 -10.85 -30.65 -5.25
C THR A 549 -10.82 -29.86 -3.94
N GLU A 550 -9.65 -29.77 -3.30
CA GLU A 550 -9.48 -29.10 -2.01
C GLU A 550 -9.40 -27.57 -2.14
N THR A 551 -9.47 -26.89 -1.00
CA THR A 551 -9.30 -25.43 -0.94
C THR A 551 -7.83 -25.08 -1.14
N ILE A 552 -7.52 -24.41 -2.26
CA ILE A 552 -6.18 -23.97 -2.62
C ILE A 552 -6.03 -22.47 -2.42
N TYR A 553 -7.11 -21.68 -2.55
CA TYR A 553 -7.06 -20.22 -2.42
C TYR A 553 -7.36 -19.74 -0.98
N SER A 554 -6.64 -18.72 -0.52
CA SER A 554 -6.91 -18.04 0.77
C SER A 554 -7.72 -16.75 0.66
N ASP A 555 -7.63 -16.12 -0.50
CA ASP A 555 -8.46 -15.01 -0.94
C ASP A 555 -8.63 -15.14 -2.46
N TRP A 556 -8.97 -14.06 -3.17
CA TRP A 556 -9.18 -14.17 -4.61
C TRP A 556 -7.88 -14.50 -5.37
N PRO A 557 -6.82 -13.68 -5.39
CA PRO A 557 -5.65 -14.03 -6.22
C PRO A 557 -4.65 -15.01 -5.57
N HIS A 558 -4.64 -15.19 -4.24
CA HIS A 558 -3.54 -15.87 -3.55
C HIS A 558 -3.85 -17.30 -3.11
N CYS A 559 -2.87 -18.18 -3.28
CA CYS A 559 -2.90 -19.51 -2.69
C CYS A 559 -2.86 -19.43 -1.15
N ALA A 560 -3.44 -20.41 -0.48
CA ALA A 560 -3.38 -20.55 0.96
C ALA A 560 -1.97 -20.92 1.41
N LEU A 561 -1.53 -20.26 2.48
CA LEU A 561 -0.21 -20.42 3.08
C LEU A 561 -0.39 -20.90 4.53
N ASP A 562 0.34 -21.94 4.89
CA ASP A 562 0.56 -22.29 6.28
C ASP A 562 1.39 -21.18 6.93
N ARG A 563 0.88 -20.59 8.01
CA ARG A 563 1.52 -19.43 8.65
C ARG A 563 2.78 -19.78 9.43
N GLN A 564 2.90 -21.03 9.89
CA GLN A 564 4.04 -21.46 10.70
C GLN A 564 5.22 -21.84 9.81
N THR A 565 4.96 -22.60 8.75
CA THR A 565 6.01 -23.11 7.86
C THR A 565 6.25 -22.22 6.65
N GLY A 566 5.25 -21.40 6.29
CA GLY A 566 5.25 -20.69 5.02
C GLY A 566 5.02 -21.60 3.82
N GLU A 567 4.58 -22.85 4.02
CA GLU A 567 4.25 -23.79 2.94
C GLU A 567 2.91 -23.47 2.26
N SER A 568 2.79 -23.82 0.98
CA SER A 568 1.58 -23.66 0.19
C SER A 568 1.51 -24.70 -0.90
N GLU A 569 0.49 -25.54 -0.85
CA GLU A 569 0.25 -26.53 -1.89
C GLU A 569 0.01 -25.87 -3.25
N GLY A 570 -0.74 -24.77 -3.28
CA GLY A 570 -0.98 -24.02 -4.52
C GLY A 570 0.31 -23.51 -5.16
N TYR A 571 1.24 -22.94 -4.37
CA TYR A 571 2.52 -22.49 -4.91
C TYR A 571 3.47 -23.64 -5.27
N ARG A 572 3.37 -24.81 -4.62
CA ARG A 572 4.09 -26.04 -5.01
C ARG A 572 3.66 -26.52 -6.39
N LEU A 573 2.35 -26.60 -6.64
CA LEU A 573 1.78 -27.00 -7.94
C LEU A 573 2.14 -25.99 -9.04
N ILE A 574 2.04 -24.69 -8.77
CA ILE A 574 2.49 -23.64 -9.70
C ILE A 574 3.99 -23.80 -10.00
N ALA A 575 4.84 -24.03 -8.99
CA ALA A 575 6.28 -24.16 -9.18
C ALA A 575 6.65 -25.35 -10.05
N GLU A 576 5.99 -26.49 -9.85
CA GLU A 576 6.20 -27.68 -10.66
C GLU A 576 5.79 -27.47 -12.11
N ALA A 577 4.61 -26.90 -12.35
CA ALA A 577 4.14 -26.56 -13.70
C ALA A 577 5.08 -25.57 -14.41
N VAL A 578 5.50 -24.52 -13.71
CA VAL A 578 6.48 -23.55 -14.22
C VAL A 578 7.80 -24.25 -14.54
N ALA A 579 8.34 -25.07 -13.63
CA ALA A 579 9.62 -25.75 -13.86
C ALA A 579 9.58 -26.69 -15.08
N ILE A 580 8.46 -27.40 -15.30
CA ILE A 580 8.26 -28.25 -16.48
C ILE A 580 8.27 -27.43 -17.77
N GLU A 581 7.52 -26.32 -17.79
CA GLU A 581 7.47 -25.42 -18.95
C GLU A 581 8.82 -24.76 -19.22
N LEU A 582 9.53 -24.31 -18.17
CA LEU A 582 10.90 -23.79 -18.30
C LEU A 582 11.85 -24.86 -18.86
N GLY A 583 11.73 -26.11 -18.41
CA GLY A 583 12.48 -27.23 -18.96
C GLY A 583 12.30 -27.39 -20.46
N ARG A 584 11.07 -27.26 -20.94
CA ARG A 584 10.73 -27.30 -22.38
C ARG A 584 11.23 -26.06 -23.12
N MET A 585 10.97 -24.87 -22.59
CA MET A 585 11.25 -23.59 -23.25
C MET A 585 12.74 -23.27 -23.35
N TRP A 586 13.50 -23.58 -22.30
CA TRP A 586 14.94 -23.29 -22.23
C TRP A 586 15.81 -24.49 -22.59
N GLY A 587 15.21 -25.64 -22.92
CA GLY A 587 15.93 -26.86 -23.28
C GLY A 587 16.76 -27.43 -22.13
N LEU A 588 16.22 -27.39 -20.90
CA LEU A 588 16.96 -27.85 -19.72
C LEU A 588 17.10 -29.38 -19.70
N ALA A 589 18.29 -29.85 -19.35
CA ALA A 589 18.53 -31.28 -19.20
C ALA A 589 17.82 -31.80 -17.93
N LYS A 590 16.95 -32.81 -18.09
CA LYS A 590 16.32 -33.50 -16.96
C LYS A 590 17.39 -34.15 -16.07
N ARG A 591 17.18 -34.12 -14.76
CA ARG A 591 17.95 -34.96 -13.84
C ARG A 591 17.50 -36.40 -13.97
N ALA A 592 18.44 -37.34 -13.89
CA ALA A 592 18.09 -38.75 -13.77
C ALA A 592 17.28 -38.92 -12.48
N THR A 593 16.02 -39.32 -12.60
CA THR A 593 15.25 -39.81 -11.47
C THR A 593 15.99 -41.00 -10.90
N LYS A 594 16.44 -40.91 -9.64
CA LYS A 594 16.84 -42.10 -8.91
C LYS A 594 15.58 -42.97 -8.83
N ALA A 595 15.61 -44.09 -9.55
CA ALA A 595 14.56 -45.09 -9.56
C ALA A 595 14.37 -45.68 -8.17
#